data_AF-A0A813PPP3-F1
#
_entry.id   AF-A0A813PPP3-F1
#
_cell.length_a   1.000
_cell.length_b   1.000
_cell.length_c   1.000
_cell.angle_alpha   90.00
_cell.angle_beta   90.00
_cell.angle_gamma   90.00
#
_symmetry.space_group_name_H-M   'P 1'
#
loop_
_entity.id
_entity.type
_entity.pdbx_description
1 polymer ?
#
loop_
_entity_poly.entity_id
_entity_poly.type
_entity_poly.pdbx_seq_one_letter_code
_entity_poly.pdbx_strand_id
1 'polypeptide(L)'
;MATSYNSSTKQTPQQNTNSSMNQSLSIYVGNLSFNTIEEDLRRFFNDICGNVKRVRIIYDNNTHQSRGFGFVYFNTVEAFNSALQLQDCQLDGRELRIALAEAKSSSSSSSSASTNTNTNKSANVTSSVVSQTTNKPRTIVVHCKKSNYDVYIGRPSDWGNPFVIGKDGDRADVIQKYRSWIMRQPDLLARAKKELRGQRIACWCKPEACHGDILAEIADTD
;
A
#
# COMPACT_ATOMS: atom_id res chain seq x y z
N MET A 1 -56.18 40.97 -11.28
CA MET A 1 -55.06 40.02 -11.42
C MET A 1 -54.08 40.23 -10.27
N ALA A 2 -53.54 39.12 -9.76
CA ALA A 2 -52.44 38.98 -8.81
C ALA A 2 -52.70 39.32 -7.33
N THR A 3 -52.55 38.30 -6.48
CA THR A 3 -51.46 38.26 -5.48
C THR A 3 -51.16 36.82 -5.08
N SER A 4 -49.89 36.44 -5.22
CA SER A 4 -49.28 35.17 -4.85
C SER A 4 -49.16 35.00 -3.33
N TYR A 5 -49.07 33.75 -2.87
CA TYR A 5 -48.44 33.44 -1.59
C TYR A 5 -47.38 32.33 -1.78
N ASN A 6 -46.20 32.59 -1.26
CA ASN A 6 -45.03 31.72 -1.18
C ASN A 6 -44.51 31.86 0.27
N SER A 7 -44.32 30.76 0.98
CA SER A 7 -43.84 30.65 2.37
C SER A 7 -43.37 29.21 2.56
N SER A 8 -42.27 28.81 3.20
CA SER A 8 -41.19 29.45 3.98
C SER A 8 -40.09 28.38 4.14
N THR A 9 -38.85 28.60 3.71
CA THR A 9 -37.65 28.96 4.53
C THR A 9 -37.38 28.18 5.83
N LYS A 10 -36.18 27.57 5.91
CA LYS A 10 -35.14 27.77 6.95
C LYS A 10 -33.81 27.14 6.44
N GLN A 11 -32.84 27.91 5.91
CA GLN A 11 -31.71 28.60 6.59
C GLN A 11 -30.74 27.63 7.31
N THR A 12 -29.59 27.25 6.69
CA THR A 12 -28.21 27.86 6.69
C THR A 12 -27.27 27.18 7.73
N PRO A 13 -25.92 27.11 7.54
CA PRO A 13 -25.06 28.17 7.02
C PRO A 13 -24.08 27.83 5.88
N GLN A 14 -23.87 28.87 5.09
CA GLN A 14 -22.70 29.11 4.25
C GLN A 14 -21.41 29.05 5.07
N GLN A 15 -20.35 28.51 4.49
CA GLN A 15 -19.04 29.16 4.58
C GLN A 15 -18.44 29.30 3.18
N ASN A 16 -18.49 30.56 2.74
CA ASN A 16 -17.64 31.16 1.73
C ASN A 16 -16.19 31.18 2.24
N THR A 17 -15.20 30.94 1.37
CA THR A 17 -14.02 31.79 1.10
C THR A 17 -12.81 30.98 0.62
N ASN A 18 -12.06 31.61 -0.30
CA ASN A 18 -10.69 31.32 -0.74
C ASN A 18 -10.49 30.32 -1.90
N SER A 19 -10.65 30.88 -3.10
CA SER A 19 -9.61 31.01 -4.12
C SER A 19 -8.30 30.23 -3.92
N SER A 20 -7.94 29.51 -4.99
CA SER A 20 -6.56 29.23 -5.40
C SER A 20 -5.77 28.11 -4.69
N MET A 21 -6.39 26.96 -4.38
CA MET A 21 -5.72 25.64 -4.30
C MET A 21 -6.76 24.52 -4.47
N ASN A 22 -7.47 24.47 -5.62
CA ASN A 22 -8.47 23.41 -5.85
C ASN A 22 -7.79 22.08 -6.25
N GLN A 23 -6.88 21.58 -5.41
CA GLN A 23 -6.54 20.17 -5.41
C GLN A 23 -7.80 19.44 -4.98
N SER A 24 -8.53 18.91 -5.95
CA SER A 24 -9.60 17.97 -5.66
C SER A 24 -8.96 16.88 -4.81
N LEU A 25 -9.43 16.70 -3.55
CA LEU A 25 -8.95 15.68 -2.61
C LEU A 25 -9.35 14.30 -3.10
N SER A 26 -8.84 13.93 -4.26
CA SER A 26 -9.24 12.79 -5.04
C SER A 26 -8.03 12.17 -5.70
N ILE A 27 -7.96 10.85 -5.61
CA ILE A 27 -6.90 10.05 -6.20
C ILE A 27 -7.47 9.19 -7.32
N TYR A 28 -6.63 8.91 -8.30
CA TYR A 28 -6.82 7.83 -9.24
C TYR A 28 -6.28 6.54 -8.61
N VAL A 29 -7.04 5.45 -8.75
CA VAL A 29 -6.64 4.09 -8.33
C VAL A 29 -6.79 3.16 -9.51
N GLY A 30 -5.68 2.64 -10.01
CA GLY A 30 -5.60 1.73 -11.15
C GLY A 30 -5.11 0.33 -10.78
N ASN A 31 -5.16 -0.57 -11.77
CA ASN A 31 -4.81 -1.99 -11.64
C ASN A 31 -5.69 -2.78 -10.64
N LEU A 32 -6.93 -2.31 -10.44
CA LEU A 32 -7.94 -2.99 -9.65
C LEU A 32 -8.32 -4.32 -10.30
N SER A 33 -8.74 -5.29 -9.48
CA SER A 33 -9.36 -6.50 -10.00
C SER A 33 -10.68 -6.15 -10.68
N PHE A 34 -11.04 -6.91 -11.71
CA PHE A 34 -12.33 -6.74 -12.40
C PHE A 34 -13.53 -7.03 -11.48
N ASN A 35 -13.28 -7.77 -10.40
CA ASN A 35 -14.28 -8.13 -9.39
C ASN A 35 -14.31 -7.15 -8.20
N THR A 36 -13.35 -6.22 -8.09
CA THR A 36 -13.30 -5.26 -6.99
C THR A 36 -14.48 -4.29 -7.13
N ILE A 37 -15.28 -4.15 -6.07
CA ILE A 37 -16.43 -3.23 -6.03
C ILE A 37 -16.13 -1.98 -5.20
N GLU A 38 -17.01 -0.98 -5.29
CA GLU A 38 -16.83 0.31 -4.60
C GLU A 38 -16.74 0.14 -3.08
N GLU A 39 -17.45 -0.85 -2.52
CA GLU A 39 -17.41 -1.14 -1.08
C GLU A 39 -16.04 -1.65 -0.63
N ASP A 40 -15.38 -2.50 -1.42
CA ASP A 40 -14.05 -3.04 -1.09
C ASP A 40 -13.01 -1.94 -1.04
N LEU A 41 -13.01 -1.05 -2.05
CA LEU A 41 -12.13 0.11 -2.06
C LEU A 41 -12.44 1.04 -0.90
N ARG A 42 -13.72 1.30 -0.63
CA ARG A 42 -14.11 2.16 0.48
C ARG A 42 -13.62 1.58 1.81
N ARG A 43 -13.79 0.29 2.05
CA ARG A 43 -13.32 -0.40 3.27
C ARG A 43 -11.80 -0.32 3.36
N PHE A 44 -11.09 -0.62 2.27
CA PHE A 44 -9.62 -0.58 2.21
C PHE A 44 -9.07 0.81 2.57
N PHE A 45 -9.55 1.85 1.90
CA PHE A 45 -9.09 3.22 2.18
C PHE A 45 -9.56 3.75 3.53
N ASN A 46 -10.72 3.30 4.04
CA ASN A 46 -11.19 3.70 5.36
C ASN A 46 -10.38 3.08 6.50
N ASP A 47 -9.95 1.82 6.33
CA ASP A 47 -9.09 1.13 7.32
C ASP A 47 -7.70 1.78 7.43
N ILE A 48 -7.15 2.25 6.32
CA ILE A 48 -5.76 2.77 6.26
C ILE A 48 -5.69 4.30 6.41
N CYS A 49 -6.52 5.03 5.66
CA CYS A 49 -6.46 6.49 5.56
C CYS A 49 -7.57 7.20 6.35
N GLY A 50 -8.60 6.46 6.79
CA GLY A 50 -9.78 7.02 7.44
C GLY A 50 -10.86 7.49 6.46
N ASN A 51 -11.71 8.42 6.90
CA ASN A 51 -13.04 8.64 6.33
C ASN A 51 -13.04 9.03 4.83
N VAL A 52 -13.40 8.06 3.98
CA VAL A 52 -13.62 8.21 2.53
C VAL A 52 -14.98 8.85 2.27
N LYS A 53 -15.01 9.90 1.44
CA LYS A 53 -16.24 10.60 1.06
C LYS A 53 -17.05 9.84 0.01
N ARG A 54 -16.39 9.43 -1.07
CA ARG A 54 -17.02 8.72 -2.20
C ARG A 54 -15.98 7.89 -2.95
N VAL A 55 -16.39 6.75 -3.48
CA VAL A 55 -15.63 5.96 -4.45
C VAL A 55 -16.41 5.97 -5.77
N ARG A 56 -15.71 5.93 -6.91
CA ARG A 56 -16.29 5.79 -8.24
C ARG A 56 -15.44 4.84 -9.07
N ILE A 57 -15.94 3.64 -9.35
CA ILE A 57 -15.29 2.71 -10.29
C ILE A 57 -15.78 3.00 -11.71
N ILE A 58 -14.88 2.93 -12.69
CA ILE A 58 -15.25 3.09 -14.10
C ILE A 58 -15.49 1.72 -14.71
N TYR A 59 -16.70 1.54 -15.23
CA TYR A 59 -17.13 0.33 -15.94
C TYR A 59 -17.19 0.61 -17.45
N ASP A 60 -16.95 -0.42 -18.25
CA ASP A 60 -17.19 -0.40 -19.68
C ASP A 60 -18.70 -0.44 -19.95
N ASN A 61 -19.20 0.47 -20.79
CA ASN A 61 -20.63 0.62 -21.04
C ASN A 61 -21.20 -0.49 -21.93
N ASN A 62 -20.36 -1.22 -22.67
CA ASN A 62 -20.80 -2.30 -23.56
C ASN A 62 -20.78 -3.65 -22.86
N THR A 63 -19.74 -3.93 -22.07
CA THR A 63 -19.57 -5.22 -21.40
C THR A 63 -20.01 -5.22 -19.94
N HIS A 64 -20.34 -4.05 -19.38
CA HIS A 64 -20.59 -3.83 -17.94
C HIS A 64 -19.45 -4.31 -17.03
N GLN A 65 -18.26 -4.56 -17.58
CA GLN A 65 -17.10 -5.02 -16.83
C GLN A 65 -16.35 -3.82 -16.26
N SER A 66 -15.80 -3.96 -15.05
CA SER A 66 -14.89 -2.95 -14.50
C SER A 66 -13.72 -2.74 -15.45
N ARG A 67 -13.29 -1.50 -15.65
CA ARG A 67 -12.07 -1.20 -16.42
C ARG A 67 -10.80 -1.38 -15.61
N GLY A 68 -10.92 -1.86 -14.37
CA GLY A 68 -9.78 -2.05 -13.46
C GLY A 68 -9.22 -0.73 -12.93
N PHE A 69 -10.01 0.35 -12.95
CA PHE A 69 -9.63 1.62 -12.33
C PHE A 69 -10.83 2.42 -11.82
N GLY A 70 -10.56 3.31 -10.88
CA GLY A 70 -11.55 4.17 -10.26
C GLY A 70 -10.94 5.41 -9.63
N PHE A 71 -11.81 6.23 -9.06
CA PHE A 71 -11.46 7.46 -8.36
C PHE A 71 -12.00 7.40 -6.94
N VAL A 72 -11.18 7.83 -5.98
CA VAL A 72 -11.56 7.90 -4.57
C VAL A 72 -11.47 9.34 -4.12
N TYR A 73 -12.52 9.81 -3.46
CA TYR A 73 -12.67 11.17 -2.95
C TYR A 73 -12.61 11.14 -1.43
N PHE A 74 -11.78 12.00 -0.85
CA PHE A 74 -11.57 12.13 0.58
C PHE A 74 -12.23 13.39 1.12
N ASN A 75 -12.51 13.40 2.42
CA ASN A 75 -13.04 14.56 3.12
C ASN A 75 -11.93 15.38 3.82
N THR A 76 -10.75 14.79 4.01
CA THR A 76 -9.60 15.42 4.69
C THR A 76 -8.35 15.34 3.82
N VAL A 77 -7.48 16.34 3.97
CA VAL A 77 -6.17 16.38 3.28
C VAL A 77 -5.24 15.29 3.81
N GLU A 78 -5.36 14.94 5.09
CA GLU A 78 -4.60 13.86 5.74
C GLU A 78 -4.88 12.51 5.09
N ALA A 79 -6.16 12.15 4.92
CA ALA A 79 -6.55 10.90 4.26
C ALA A 79 -6.07 10.85 2.81
N PHE A 80 -6.11 11.99 2.11
CA PHE A 80 -5.61 12.13 0.75
C PHE A 80 -4.09 11.91 0.66
N ASN A 81 -3.30 12.58 1.52
CA ASN A 81 -1.84 12.43 1.55
C ASN A 81 -1.42 11.02 1.94
N SER A 82 -2.09 10.42 2.92
CA SER A 82 -1.87 9.01 3.29
C SER A 82 -2.17 8.09 2.12
N ALA A 83 -3.25 8.33 1.38
CA ALA A 83 -3.60 7.49 0.25
C ALA A 83 -2.60 7.58 -0.91
N LEU A 84 -1.97 8.74 -1.14
CA LEU A 84 -0.90 8.88 -2.14
C LEU A 84 0.36 8.06 -1.79
N GLN A 85 0.57 7.77 -0.50
CA GLN A 85 1.69 6.93 -0.05
C GLN A 85 1.41 5.42 -0.23
N LEU A 86 0.22 5.03 -0.69
CA LEU A 86 -0.18 3.63 -0.89
C LEU A 86 0.03 3.15 -2.34
N GLN A 87 0.90 3.80 -3.10
CA GLN A 87 1.14 3.52 -4.53
C GLN A 87 1.69 2.10 -4.80
N ASP A 88 2.11 1.37 -3.77
CA ASP A 88 2.64 0.00 -3.85
C ASP A 88 1.84 -1.01 -3.01
N CYS A 89 0.64 -0.64 -2.55
CA CYS A 89 -0.20 -1.56 -1.78
C CYS A 89 -0.93 -2.55 -2.70
N GLN A 90 -1.15 -3.77 -2.22
CA GLN A 90 -1.92 -4.78 -2.97
C GLN A 90 -3.35 -4.89 -2.47
N LEU A 91 -4.29 -4.95 -3.42
CA LEU A 91 -5.70 -5.30 -3.20
C LEU A 91 -6.05 -6.47 -4.11
N ASP A 92 -6.67 -7.52 -3.57
CA ASP A 92 -7.01 -8.74 -4.32
C ASP A 92 -5.81 -9.38 -5.06
N GLY A 93 -4.60 -9.26 -4.48
CA GLY A 93 -3.37 -9.80 -5.07
C GLY A 93 -2.84 -8.98 -6.25
N ARG A 94 -3.32 -7.76 -6.46
CA ARG A 94 -2.88 -6.84 -7.51
C ARG A 94 -2.35 -5.55 -6.90
N GLU A 95 -1.21 -5.07 -7.39
CA GLU A 95 -0.60 -3.81 -6.95
C GLU A 95 -1.45 -2.62 -7.40
N LEU A 96 -1.93 -1.82 -6.47
CA LEU A 96 -2.73 -0.63 -6.75
C LEU A 96 -1.85 0.46 -7.31
N ARG A 97 -2.20 0.98 -8.49
CA ARG A 97 -1.53 2.16 -9.04
C ARG A 97 -2.24 3.42 -8.59
N ILE A 98 -1.66 4.15 -7.64
CA ILE A 98 -2.24 5.40 -7.14
C ILE A 98 -1.58 6.60 -7.82
N ALA A 99 -2.39 7.58 -8.23
CA ALA A 99 -1.90 8.85 -8.75
C ALA A 99 -2.82 9.99 -8.31
N LEU A 100 -2.32 11.23 -8.40
CA LEU A 100 -3.16 12.42 -8.27
C LEU A 100 -4.27 12.37 -9.32
N ALA A 101 -5.54 12.49 -8.92
CA ALA A 101 -6.59 12.65 -9.90
C ALA A 101 -6.52 14.07 -10.44
N GLU A 102 -6.26 14.22 -11.74
CA GLU A 102 -6.41 15.51 -12.40
C GLU A 102 -7.84 15.99 -12.20
N ALA A 103 -7.97 17.14 -11.53
CA ALA A 103 -9.24 17.84 -11.41
C ALA A 103 -9.63 18.30 -12.82
N LYS A 104 -10.43 17.51 -13.51
CA LYS A 104 -11.06 17.96 -14.75
C LYS A 104 -12.06 19.06 -14.38
N SER A 105 -11.60 20.30 -14.40
CA SER A 105 -12.47 21.45 -14.62
C SER A 105 -13.25 21.16 -15.90
N SER A 106 -14.57 21.17 -15.81
CA SER A 106 -15.47 20.89 -16.91
C SER A 106 -15.26 21.88 -18.07
N SER A 107 -14.40 21.53 -19.01
CA SER A 107 -14.40 22.01 -20.39
C SER A 107 -13.53 21.08 -21.24
N SER A 108 -14.11 20.63 -22.35
CA SER A 108 -13.52 19.84 -23.41
C SER A 108 -12.18 20.38 -23.91
N SER A 109 -11.16 19.54 -24.04
CA SER A 109 -10.18 19.55 -25.14
C SER A 109 -9.24 18.33 -25.05
N SER A 110 -8.96 17.79 -26.22
CA SER A 110 -8.18 16.62 -26.56
C SER A 110 -6.67 16.85 -26.44
N SER A 111 -5.92 15.74 -26.64
CA SER A 111 -4.50 15.67 -27.12
C SER A 111 -3.47 15.46 -26.00
N SER A 112 -2.91 14.27 -25.82
CA SER A 112 -1.73 13.71 -26.54
C SER A 112 -0.58 13.59 -25.53
N ALA A 113 -0.28 12.39 -25.04
CA ALA A 113 0.80 11.54 -25.57
C ALA A 113 2.19 12.19 -25.48
N SER A 114 3.05 11.67 -24.60
CA SER A 114 4.50 11.60 -24.81
C SER A 114 5.14 10.58 -23.87
N THR A 115 5.34 9.41 -24.45
CA THR A 115 6.43 8.45 -24.21
C THR A 115 7.73 9.13 -23.78
N ASN A 116 8.39 8.63 -22.74
CA ASN A 116 9.84 8.67 -22.68
C ASN A 116 10.39 7.38 -22.04
N THR A 117 10.69 6.42 -22.91
CA THR A 117 11.59 5.29 -22.65
C THR A 117 13.01 5.79 -22.79
N ASN A 118 13.83 5.71 -21.74
CA ASN A 118 15.28 5.74 -21.92
C ASN A 118 15.95 4.62 -21.13
N THR A 119 16.22 3.55 -21.88
CA THR A 119 17.19 2.51 -21.57
C THR A 119 18.59 3.10 -21.60
N ASN A 120 19.42 2.86 -20.60
CA ASN A 120 20.86 2.76 -20.82
C ASN A 120 21.50 1.78 -19.83
N LYS A 121 22.05 0.72 -20.43
CA LYS A 121 22.85 -0.35 -19.86
C LYS A 121 24.31 0.06 -20.01
N SER A 122 25.09 0.02 -18.93
CA SER A 122 26.36 -0.73 -18.83
C SER A 122 27.34 -0.11 -17.81
N ALA A 123 27.75 -0.99 -16.89
CA ALA A 123 29.04 -1.13 -16.23
C ALA A 123 30.01 0.06 -16.11
N ASN A 124 30.41 0.35 -14.88
CA ASN A 124 31.83 0.25 -14.54
C ASN A 124 32.02 -0.18 -13.07
N VAL A 125 32.90 -1.16 -12.88
CA VAL A 125 33.38 -1.69 -11.60
C VAL A 125 34.73 -1.04 -11.35
N THR A 126 34.90 -0.33 -10.23
CA THR A 126 36.18 -0.26 -9.52
C THR A 126 35.97 0.22 -8.09
N SER A 127 36.08 -0.75 -7.17
CA SER A 127 36.84 -0.71 -5.91
C SER A 127 37.06 0.66 -5.25
N SER A 128 36.46 0.84 -4.08
CA SER A 128 37.07 1.58 -2.98
C SER A 128 36.55 1.00 -1.66
N VAL A 129 37.42 0.20 -1.06
CA VAL A 129 37.33 -0.30 0.30
C VAL A 129 37.32 0.88 1.26
N VAL A 130 36.18 1.19 1.84
CA VAL A 130 36.10 1.91 3.12
C VAL A 130 35.16 1.12 4.00
N SER A 131 35.77 0.42 4.96
CA SER A 131 35.14 -0.15 6.13
C SER A 131 34.34 0.94 6.85
N GLN A 132 33.05 1.03 6.54
CA GLN A 132 32.11 1.83 7.30
C GLN A 132 31.40 0.84 8.21
N THR A 133 31.70 0.92 9.50
CA THR A 133 30.86 0.38 10.57
C THR A 133 29.44 0.91 10.34
N THR A 134 28.59 0.11 9.67
CA THR A 134 27.32 0.59 9.16
C THR A 134 26.41 0.85 10.35
N ASN A 135 26.13 2.12 10.62
CA ASN A 135 25.01 2.53 11.46
C ASN A 135 23.71 2.29 10.67
N LYS A 136 23.47 1.02 10.31
CA LYS A 136 22.25 0.57 9.65
C LYS A 136 21.24 0.29 10.77
N PRO A 137 20.00 0.81 10.67
CA PRO A 137 18.98 0.57 11.71
C PRO A 137 18.77 -0.94 11.89
N ARG A 138 18.34 -1.34 13.09
CA ARG A 138 18.01 -2.73 13.37
C ARG A 138 16.81 -3.19 12.54
N THR A 139 16.83 -4.46 12.15
CA THR A 139 15.70 -5.09 11.50
C THR A 139 14.54 -5.16 12.49
N ILE A 140 13.35 -4.71 12.10
CA ILE A 140 12.16 -4.75 12.95
C ILE A 140 11.04 -5.53 12.31
N VAL A 141 10.26 -6.24 13.13
CA VAL A 141 9.11 -7.00 12.68
C VAL A 141 7.83 -6.26 13.00
N VAL A 142 7.05 -5.96 11.98
CA VAL A 142 5.80 -5.22 12.10
C VAL A 142 4.60 -6.06 11.66
N HIS A 143 3.40 -5.65 12.07
CA HIS A 143 2.19 -6.32 11.61
C HIS A 143 1.84 -5.89 10.18
N CYS A 144 1.71 -6.85 9.28
CA CYS A 144 1.54 -6.60 7.84
C CYS A 144 0.32 -5.75 7.45
N LYS A 145 -0.73 -5.66 8.28
CA LYS A 145 -1.89 -4.77 8.02
C LYS A 145 -1.94 -3.52 8.90
N LYS A 146 -1.08 -3.40 9.92
CA LYS A 146 -1.17 -2.28 10.89
C LYS A 146 0.00 -1.30 10.79
N SER A 147 0.99 -1.59 9.96
CA SER A 147 2.22 -0.81 9.87
C SER A 147 2.81 -0.93 8.47
N ASN A 148 3.46 0.13 8.00
CA ASN A 148 4.29 0.06 6.79
C ASN A 148 5.47 -0.90 6.98
N TYR A 149 5.77 -1.63 5.93
CA TYR A 149 6.86 -2.59 5.88
C TYR A 149 7.56 -2.52 4.53
N ASP A 150 8.80 -2.98 4.49
CA ASP A 150 9.65 -2.99 3.31
C ASP A 150 9.69 -4.39 2.68
N VAL A 151 9.57 -5.46 3.49
CA VAL A 151 9.56 -6.84 3.01
C VAL A 151 8.46 -7.65 3.68
N TYR A 152 7.59 -8.29 2.89
CA TYR A 152 6.61 -9.23 3.42
C TYR A 152 7.24 -10.62 3.62
N ILE A 153 7.05 -11.22 4.79
CA ILE A 153 7.68 -12.50 5.16
C ILE A 153 6.66 -13.62 5.43
N GLY A 154 5.42 -13.50 4.95
CA GLY A 154 4.39 -14.52 5.14
C GLY A 154 4.56 -15.76 4.25
N ARG A 155 3.62 -16.71 4.35
CA ARG A 155 3.66 -18.02 3.65
C ARG A 155 3.90 -17.97 2.13
N PRO A 156 3.34 -17.03 1.34
CA PRO A 156 3.61 -16.98 -0.10
C PRO A 156 5.01 -16.41 -0.44
N SER A 157 5.80 -15.97 0.54
CA SER A 157 7.15 -15.45 0.34
C SER A 157 8.22 -16.53 0.57
N ASP A 158 9.43 -16.28 0.07
CA ASP A 158 10.63 -17.07 0.35
C ASP A 158 10.93 -17.22 1.86
N TRP A 159 10.42 -16.29 2.67
CA TRP A 159 10.65 -16.20 4.11
C TRP A 159 9.55 -16.87 4.95
N GLY A 160 8.53 -17.41 4.30
CA GLY A 160 7.36 -17.98 4.96
C GLY A 160 7.71 -19.17 5.85
N ASN A 161 7.03 -19.28 7.00
CA ASN A 161 7.15 -20.45 7.86
C ASN A 161 6.40 -21.66 7.23
N PRO A 162 7.07 -22.78 6.89
CA PRO A 162 6.42 -23.95 6.33
C PRO A 162 5.56 -24.70 7.37
N PHE A 163 5.83 -24.53 8.67
CA PHE A 163 5.12 -25.20 9.75
C PHE A 163 3.81 -24.45 10.10
N VAL A 164 2.77 -25.20 10.50
CA VAL A 164 1.42 -24.69 10.76
C VAL A 164 1.04 -24.91 12.23
N ILE A 165 0.60 -23.85 12.91
CA ILE A 165 0.10 -23.94 14.30
C ILE A 165 -1.09 -24.91 14.36
N GLY A 166 -1.11 -25.78 15.37
CA GLY A 166 -2.10 -26.84 15.56
C GLY A 166 -1.70 -28.16 14.90
N LYS A 167 -1.25 -28.14 13.64
CA LYS A 167 -0.79 -29.36 12.94
C LYS A 167 0.62 -29.75 13.36
N ASP A 168 1.52 -28.77 13.41
CA ASP A 168 2.95 -28.96 13.65
C ASP A 168 3.35 -28.60 15.09
N GLY A 169 2.40 -28.44 16.00
CA GLY A 169 2.61 -28.07 17.39
C GLY A 169 1.99 -26.72 17.73
N ASP A 170 2.28 -26.24 18.93
CA ASP A 170 1.83 -24.93 19.37
C ASP A 170 2.64 -23.79 18.70
N ARG A 171 2.36 -22.54 19.07
CA ARG A 171 3.06 -21.38 18.49
C ARG A 171 4.57 -21.44 18.76
N ALA A 172 4.99 -21.83 19.96
CA ALA A 172 6.39 -21.90 20.33
C ALA A 172 7.11 -23.01 19.57
N ASP A 173 6.48 -24.19 19.48
CA ASP A 173 6.99 -25.33 18.70
C ASP A 173 7.21 -24.96 17.23
N VAL A 174 6.23 -24.31 16.61
CA VAL A 174 6.27 -23.90 15.20
C VAL A 174 7.35 -22.85 14.94
N ILE A 175 7.59 -21.94 15.88
CA ILE A 175 8.68 -20.96 15.83
C ILE A 175 10.04 -21.66 15.97
N GLN A 176 10.19 -22.59 16.92
CA GLN A 176 11.42 -23.34 17.13
C GLN A 176 11.75 -24.26 15.94
N LYS A 177 10.74 -24.91 15.35
CA LYS A 177 10.88 -25.69 14.12
C LYS A 177 11.36 -24.82 12.97
N TYR A 178 10.81 -23.61 12.82
CA TYR A 178 11.28 -22.65 11.83
C TYR A 178 12.75 -22.28 12.02
N ARG A 179 13.18 -21.97 13.26
CA ARG A 179 14.58 -21.68 13.60
C ARG A 179 15.50 -22.82 13.14
N SER A 180 15.13 -24.05 13.45
CA SER A 180 15.92 -25.24 13.10
C SER A 180 15.93 -25.52 11.59
N TRP A 181 14.86 -25.16 10.88
CA TRP A 181 14.74 -25.31 9.44
C TRP A 181 15.59 -24.29 8.69
N ILE A 182 15.48 -22.99 9.01
CA ILE A 182 16.23 -21.94 8.31
C ILE A 182 17.74 -22.05 8.53
N MET A 183 18.17 -22.51 9.71
CA MET A 183 19.59 -22.73 10.02
C MET A 183 20.26 -23.81 9.14
N ARG A 184 19.47 -24.70 8.54
CA ARG A 184 19.96 -25.73 7.62
C ARG A 184 20.01 -25.26 6.17
N GLN A 185 19.69 -24.00 5.90
CA GLN A 185 19.58 -23.43 4.56
C GLN A 185 20.60 -22.30 4.38
N PRO A 186 21.85 -22.61 4.00
CA PRO A 186 22.93 -21.62 3.94
C PRO A 186 22.63 -20.48 2.97
N ASP A 187 22.03 -20.78 1.81
CA ASP A 187 21.63 -19.76 0.84
C ASP A 187 20.56 -18.81 1.39
N LEU A 188 19.56 -19.36 2.10
CA LEU A 188 18.49 -18.54 2.68
C LEU A 188 18.99 -17.67 3.83
N LEU A 189 19.94 -18.17 4.64
CA LEU A 189 20.62 -17.38 5.67
C LEU A 189 21.42 -16.22 5.07
N ALA A 190 22.21 -16.50 4.02
CA ALA A 190 23.00 -15.48 3.34
C ALA A 190 22.10 -14.40 2.74
N ARG A 191 20.98 -14.80 2.12
CA ARG A 191 19.95 -13.88 1.65
C ARG A 191 19.31 -13.09 2.80
N ALA A 192 19.00 -13.72 3.93
CA ALA A 192 18.39 -13.03 5.08
C ALA A 192 19.30 -11.89 5.59
N LYS A 193 20.59 -12.17 5.77
CA LYS A 193 21.60 -11.18 6.17
C LYS A 193 21.76 -10.03 5.17
N LYS A 194 21.62 -10.32 3.88
CA LYS A 194 21.80 -9.32 2.82
C LYS A 194 20.54 -8.49 2.57
N GLU A 195 19.39 -9.16 2.46
CA GLU A 195 18.12 -8.59 1.99
C GLU A 195 17.30 -8.00 3.13
N LEU A 196 17.32 -8.61 4.32
CA LEU A 196 16.44 -8.20 5.43
C LEU A 196 17.10 -7.25 6.41
N ARG A 197 18.43 -7.14 6.44
CA ARG A 197 19.15 -6.32 7.43
C ARG A 197 18.74 -4.86 7.36
N GLY A 198 18.19 -4.35 8.46
CA GLY A 198 17.69 -2.99 8.63
C GLY A 198 16.37 -2.69 7.91
N GLN A 199 15.65 -3.73 7.49
CA GLN A 199 14.31 -3.60 6.92
C GLN A 199 13.24 -3.70 7.99
N ARG A 200 12.07 -3.14 7.69
CA ARG A 200 10.82 -3.45 8.40
C ARG A 200 10.18 -4.66 7.71
N ILE A 201 10.23 -5.81 8.37
CA ILE A 201 9.68 -7.05 7.83
C ILE A 201 8.26 -7.29 8.37
N ALA A 202 7.33 -7.64 7.49
CA ALA A 202 5.91 -7.77 7.81
C ALA A 202 5.47 -9.21 8.05
N CYS A 203 4.91 -9.46 9.23
CA CYS A 203 4.29 -10.72 9.60
C CYS A 203 2.86 -10.50 10.12
N TRP A 204 1.95 -11.44 9.84
CA TRP A 204 0.59 -11.41 10.37
C TRP A 204 0.52 -11.68 11.88
N CYS A 205 1.50 -12.38 12.44
CA CYS A 205 1.45 -12.82 13.83
C CYS A 205 1.69 -11.70 14.85
N LYS A 206 2.29 -10.57 14.44
CA LYS A 206 2.55 -9.47 15.37
C LYS A 206 1.24 -8.91 15.98
N PRO A 207 1.23 -8.56 17.28
CA PRO A 207 2.37 -8.34 18.17
C PRO A 207 2.97 -9.61 18.80
N GLU A 208 2.34 -10.77 18.64
CA GLU A 208 2.80 -12.02 19.23
C GLU A 208 4.15 -12.48 18.65
N ALA A 209 4.85 -13.33 19.39
CA ALA A 209 6.07 -13.98 18.91
C ALA A 209 5.80 -14.68 17.57
N CYS A 210 6.74 -14.55 16.63
CA CYS A 210 6.58 -15.05 15.28
C CYS A 210 7.90 -15.49 14.65
N HIS A 211 7.81 -16.14 13.50
CA HIS A 211 9.01 -16.55 12.74
C HIS A 211 9.83 -15.35 12.23
N GLY A 212 9.19 -14.19 12.09
CA GLY A 212 9.86 -12.94 11.74
C GLY A 212 10.89 -12.48 12.77
N ASP A 213 10.69 -12.81 14.05
CA ASP A 213 11.65 -12.45 15.10
C ASP A 213 12.98 -13.18 14.89
N ILE A 214 12.94 -14.41 14.42
CA ILE A 214 14.12 -15.21 14.05
C ILE A 214 14.82 -14.61 12.83
N LEU A 215 14.05 -14.18 11.81
CA LEU A 215 14.61 -13.54 10.63
C LEU A 215 15.30 -12.21 10.96
N ALA A 216 14.70 -11.41 11.85
CA ALA A 216 15.31 -10.17 12.32
C ALA A 216 16.61 -10.43 13.08
N GLU A 217 16.64 -11.43 13.96
CA GLU A 217 17.85 -11.86 14.67
C GLU A 217 18.96 -12.29 13.70
N ILE A 218 18.64 -13.13 12.71
CA ILE A 218 19.59 -13.60 11.70
C ILE A 218 20.12 -12.44 10.86
N ALA A 219 19.24 -11.53 10.44
CA ALA A 219 19.59 -10.40 9.59
C ALA A 219 20.57 -9.43 10.28
N ASP A 220 20.40 -9.24 11.59
CA ASP A 220 21.23 -8.36 12.40
C ASP A 220 22.51 -9.04 12.94
N THR A 221 22.68 -10.35 12.73
CA THR A 221 23.90 -11.09 13.10
C THR A 221 25.02 -10.84 12.08
N ASP A 222 26.22 -10.50 12.56
CA ASP A 222 27.41 -10.24 11.72
C ASP A 222 27.96 -11.50 11.01
#